data_AF-A0A1G9EK84-F1
#
_entry.id   AF-A0A1G9EK84-F1
#
_cell.length_a   1.000
_cell.length_b   1.000
_cell.length_c   1.000
_cell.angle_alpha   90.00
_cell.angle_beta   90.00
_cell.angle_gamma   90.00
#
_symmetry.space_group_name_H-M   'P 1'
#
loop_
_entity.id
_entity.type
_entity.pdbx_description
1 polymer ?
#
loop_
_entity_poly.entity_id
_entity_poly.type
_entity_poly.pdbx_seq_one_letter_code
_entity_poly.pdbx_strand_id
1 'polypeptide(L)'
;MTEVEAINYLIQELIELGYPESSIRFEFAVSDGKGHRKYIDVAIIDPDSNDVVAIIEVKKGCRDNALSNAARQVISYAKLLPSSPLSLVYIFDTGGKKIGVVNESDGSVTLIPSPPSFKSLLTGGRAQNKVEVKSKSNRVTDSFSLACYLMAILVGIILTLDILNIYKFSSQQLTLLGIFVGLLVIPYAAKFKLLGMEFERYSGSKAKSN
;
A
#
# COMPACT_ATOMS: atom_id res chain seq x y z
N MET A 1 19.36 -30.95 -0.65
CA MET A 1 18.96 -29.60 -0.24
C MET A 1 17.51 -29.60 0.23
N THR A 2 17.28 -29.25 1.49
CA THR A 2 15.95 -28.96 2.07
C THR A 2 15.54 -27.51 1.80
N GLU A 3 14.28 -27.14 2.04
CA GLU A 3 13.85 -25.72 1.92
C GLU A 3 14.57 -24.82 2.93
N VAL A 4 14.82 -25.31 4.14
CA VAL A 4 15.59 -24.59 5.17
C VAL A 4 17.05 -24.37 4.73
N GLU A 5 17.69 -25.38 4.17
CA GLU A 5 19.05 -25.23 3.62
C GLU A 5 19.07 -24.24 2.44
N ALA A 6 18.04 -24.26 1.59
CA ALA A 6 17.92 -23.34 0.47
C ALA A 6 17.73 -21.89 0.93
N ILE A 7 16.93 -21.67 1.98
CA ILE A 7 16.79 -20.37 2.64
C ILE A 7 18.15 -19.92 3.17
N ASN A 8 18.86 -20.76 3.92
CA ASN A 8 20.18 -20.40 4.45
C ASN A 8 21.18 -20.02 3.36
N TYR A 9 21.18 -20.74 2.24
CA TYR A 9 22.01 -20.41 1.09
C TYR A 9 21.61 -19.07 0.45
N LEU A 10 20.31 -18.82 0.29
CA LEU A 10 19.79 -17.54 -0.21
C LEU A 10 20.19 -16.37 0.70
N ILE A 11 20.18 -16.56 2.02
CA ILE A 11 20.61 -15.52 2.98
C ILE A 11 22.05 -15.14 2.73
N GLN A 12 22.94 -16.13 2.64
CA GLN A 12 24.36 -15.89 2.42
C GLN A 12 24.57 -15.16 1.09
N GLU A 13 23.88 -15.56 0.02
CA GLU A 13 23.90 -14.85 -1.26
C GLU A 13 23.45 -13.38 -1.12
N LEU A 14 22.39 -13.11 -0.36
CA LEU A 14 21.92 -11.74 -0.15
C LEU A 14 22.95 -10.91 0.64
N ILE A 15 23.57 -11.48 1.67
CA ILE A 15 24.63 -10.81 2.45
C ILE A 15 25.85 -10.51 1.55
N GLU A 16 26.27 -11.47 0.72
CA GLU A 16 27.36 -11.29 -0.25
C GLU A 16 27.03 -10.19 -1.29
N LEU A 17 25.76 -10.02 -1.65
CA LEU A 17 25.27 -8.94 -2.50
C LEU A 17 25.18 -7.58 -1.78
N GLY A 18 25.58 -7.51 -0.51
CA GLY A 18 25.66 -6.29 0.28
C GLY A 18 24.36 -5.92 1.01
N TYR A 19 23.46 -6.88 1.24
CA TYR A 19 22.29 -6.66 2.08
C TYR A 19 22.70 -6.62 3.55
N PRO A 20 22.29 -5.62 4.33
CA PRO A 20 22.51 -5.64 5.78
C PRO A 20 21.78 -6.83 6.41
N GLU A 21 22.45 -7.61 7.26
CA GLU A 21 21.80 -8.73 7.98
C GLU A 21 20.55 -8.27 8.74
N SER A 22 20.61 -7.07 9.32
CA SER A 22 19.50 -6.43 10.03
C SER A 22 18.30 -6.11 9.14
N SER A 23 18.43 -6.14 7.81
CA SER A 23 17.33 -5.95 6.85
C SER A 23 16.61 -7.24 6.48
N ILE A 24 17.20 -8.41 6.74
CA ILE A 24 16.65 -9.70 6.32
C ILE A 24 15.86 -10.32 7.48
N ARG A 25 14.64 -10.79 7.22
CA ARG A 25 13.79 -11.48 8.20
C ARG A 25 13.31 -12.81 7.65
N PHE A 26 13.41 -13.84 8.49
CA PHE A 26 12.92 -15.19 8.23
C PHE A 26 11.58 -15.41 8.90
N GLU A 27 10.74 -16.23 8.27
CA GLU A 27 9.40 -16.54 8.77
C GLU A 27 8.67 -15.26 9.22
N PHE A 28 8.68 -14.26 8.34
CA PHE A 28 8.15 -12.95 8.67
C PHE A 28 6.62 -13.05 8.82
N ALA A 29 6.15 -12.82 10.05
CA ALA A 29 4.76 -12.97 10.40
C ALA A 29 3.93 -11.78 9.91
N VAL A 30 2.87 -12.06 9.14
CA VAL A 30 1.90 -11.08 8.66
C VAL A 30 0.51 -11.48 9.12
N SER A 31 -0.25 -10.53 9.65
CA SER A 31 -1.64 -10.78 10.05
C SER A 31 -2.56 -10.75 8.84
N ASP A 32 -3.51 -11.68 8.78
CA ASP A 32 -4.55 -11.71 7.74
C ASP A 32 -5.80 -10.88 8.08
N GLY A 33 -5.78 -10.13 9.19
CA GLY A 33 -6.90 -9.34 9.69
C GLY A 33 -8.03 -10.16 10.34
N LYS A 34 -7.94 -11.50 10.33
CA LYS A 34 -8.93 -12.42 10.93
C LYS A 34 -8.39 -13.11 12.19
N GLY A 35 -7.26 -12.63 12.72
CA GLY A 35 -6.59 -13.20 13.88
C GLY A 35 -5.63 -14.34 13.55
N HIS A 36 -5.51 -14.75 12.29
CA HIS A 36 -4.48 -15.71 11.87
C HIS A 36 -3.21 -14.97 11.42
N ARG A 37 -2.09 -15.70 11.50
CA ARG A 37 -0.79 -15.25 11.00
C ARG A 37 -0.39 -16.13 9.83
N LYS A 38 0.07 -15.48 8.77
CA LYS A 38 0.81 -16.12 7.68
C LYS A 38 2.29 -15.80 7.85
N TYR A 39 3.15 -16.69 7.39
CA TYR A 39 4.59 -16.56 7.49
C TYR A 39 5.18 -16.51 6.10
N ILE A 40 5.96 -15.47 5.84
CA ILE A 40 6.71 -15.29 4.59
C ILE A 40 8.11 -15.86 4.80
N ASP A 41 8.59 -16.71 3.90
CA ASP A 41 9.89 -17.39 4.06
C ASP A 41 11.03 -16.39 4.29
N VAL A 42 11.14 -15.37 3.42
CA VAL A 42 12.10 -14.27 3.56
C VAL A 42 11.45 -12.93 3.24
N ALA A 43 11.64 -11.94 4.10
CA ALA A 43 11.26 -10.55 3.87
C ALA A 43 12.48 -9.63 4.01
N ILE A 44 12.58 -8.63 3.13
CA ILE A 44 13.60 -7.59 3.15
C ILE A 44 12.96 -6.29 3.63
N ILE A 45 13.53 -5.68 4.66
CA ILE A 45 13.02 -4.49 5.34
C ILE A 45 13.98 -3.31 5.11
N ASP A 46 13.45 -2.15 4.71
CA ASP A 46 14.20 -0.90 4.72
C ASP A 46 14.45 -0.49 6.19
N PRO A 47 15.71 -0.43 6.68
CA PRO A 47 16.00 -0.06 8.06
C PRO A 47 15.60 1.38 8.39
N ASP A 48 15.50 2.27 7.39
CA ASP A 48 15.15 3.68 7.62
C ASP A 48 13.64 3.84 7.84
N SER A 49 12.82 3.17 7.04
CA SER A 49 11.35 3.30 7.09
C SER A 49 10.64 2.18 7.84
N ASN A 50 11.34 1.07 8.09
CA ASN A 50 10.81 -0.19 8.61
C ASN A 50 9.69 -0.78 7.72
N ASP A 51 9.70 -0.45 6.43
CA ASP A 51 8.78 -1.02 5.44
C ASP A 51 9.36 -2.27 4.80
N VAL A 52 8.48 -3.21 4.45
CA VAL A 52 8.87 -4.38 3.64
C VAL A 52 9.04 -3.93 2.19
N VAL A 53 10.25 -4.08 1.65
CA VAL A 53 10.62 -3.67 0.28
C VAL A 53 10.69 -4.82 -0.70
N ALA A 54 10.90 -6.04 -0.21
CA ALA A 54 10.81 -7.25 -1.02
C ALA A 54 10.40 -8.44 -0.16
N ILE A 55 9.74 -9.42 -0.79
CA ILE A 55 9.37 -10.69 -0.19
C ILE A 55 9.75 -11.82 -1.14
N ILE A 56 10.25 -12.92 -0.59
CA ILE A 56 10.76 -14.05 -1.36
C ILE A 56 10.11 -15.33 -0.84
N GLU A 57 9.44 -16.07 -1.73
CA GLU A 57 8.94 -17.42 -1.46
C GLU A 57 9.96 -18.45 -1.97
N VAL A 58 10.31 -19.42 -1.14
CA VAL A 58 11.30 -20.46 -1.45
C VAL A 58 10.60 -21.80 -1.68
N LYS A 59 10.88 -22.45 -2.81
CA LYS A 59 10.28 -23.76 -3.15
C LYS A 59 11.25 -24.70 -3.85
N LYS A 60 11.08 -25.99 -3.60
CA LYS A 60 11.79 -27.04 -4.35
C LYS A 60 11.20 -27.23 -5.76
N GLY A 61 12.05 -27.20 -6.78
CA GLY A 61 11.68 -27.21 -8.21
C GLY A 61 11.24 -28.55 -8.80
N CYS A 62 11.20 -29.63 -8.02
CA CYS A 62 10.80 -30.96 -8.51
C CYS A 62 9.29 -31.12 -8.79
N ARG A 63 8.48 -30.07 -8.65
CA ARG A 63 7.03 -30.11 -8.90
C ARG A 63 6.70 -29.26 -10.13
N ASP A 64 5.94 -29.81 -11.07
CA ASP A 64 5.54 -29.14 -12.32
C ASP A 64 4.85 -27.77 -12.12
N ASN A 65 4.24 -27.57 -10.94
CA ASN A 65 3.55 -26.34 -10.56
C ASN A 65 4.27 -25.54 -9.45
N ALA A 66 5.53 -25.84 -9.12
CA ALA A 66 6.25 -25.16 -8.03
C ALA A 66 6.28 -23.64 -8.21
N LEU A 67 6.62 -23.20 -9.43
CA LEU A 67 6.76 -21.78 -9.77
C LEU A 67 5.42 -21.03 -9.68
N SER A 68 4.35 -21.60 -10.25
CA SER A 68 3.01 -20.99 -10.25
C SER A 68 2.35 -20.99 -8.87
N ASN A 69 2.61 -22.02 -8.05
CA ASN A 69 2.19 -22.05 -6.65
C ASN A 69 2.94 -20.99 -5.83
N ALA A 70 4.26 -20.89 -5.98
CA ALA A 70 5.08 -19.89 -5.29
C ALA A 70 4.65 -18.46 -5.68
N ALA A 71 4.41 -18.22 -6.98
CA ALA A 71 3.91 -16.95 -7.48
C ALA A 71 2.57 -16.57 -6.84
N ARG A 72 1.61 -17.51 -6.75
CA ARG A 72 0.33 -17.26 -6.07
C ARG A 72 0.49 -16.99 -4.57
N GLN A 73 1.41 -17.68 -3.90
CA GLN A 73 1.68 -17.45 -2.47
C GLN A 73 2.24 -16.06 -2.24
N VAL A 74 3.30 -15.68 -2.96
CA VAL A 74 3.94 -14.37 -2.78
C VAL A 74 2.97 -13.22 -3.10
N ILE A 75 2.13 -13.36 -4.14
CA ILE A 75 1.06 -12.39 -4.45
C ILE A 75 0.04 -12.30 -3.31
N SER A 76 -0.33 -13.44 -2.70
CA SER A 76 -1.24 -13.42 -1.56
C SER A 76 -0.64 -12.70 -0.36
N TYR A 77 0.68 -12.77 -0.16
CA TYR A 77 1.36 -12.11 0.94
C TYR A 77 1.55 -10.61 0.69
N ALA A 78 1.91 -10.22 -0.53
CA ALA A 78 2.03 -8.81 -0.92
C ALA A 78 0.76 -8.02 -0.59
N LYS A 79 -0.42 -8.61 -0.87
CA LYS A 79 -1.73 -8.01 -0.57
C LYS A 79 -2.04 -7.79 0.91
N LEU A 80 -1.33 -8.48 1.81
CA LEU A 80 -1.50 -8.33 3.26
C LEU A 80 -0.59 -7.25 3.85
N LEU A 81 0.40 -6.80 3.09
CA LEU A 81 1.35 -5.79 3.53
C LEU A 81 0.81 -4.39 3.24
N PRO A 82 1.13 -3.40 4.10
CA PRO A 82 0.72 -2.02 3.89
C PRO A 82 1.52 -1.34 2.77
N SER A 83 2.71 -1.86 2.45
CA SER A 83 3.54 -1.46 1.32
C SER A 83 3.32 -2.39 0.12
N SER A 84 3.73 -1.95 -1.06
CA SER A 84 3.80 -2.79 -2.27
C SER A 84 5.24 -3.31 -2.45
N PRO A 85 5.63 -4.44 -1.82
CA PRO A 85 6.99 -4.96 -1.93
C PRO A 85 7.25 -5.56 -3.33
N LEU A 86 8.51 -5.72 -3.69
CA LEU A 86 8.87 -6.56 -4.83
C LEU A 86 8.62 -8.04 -4.47
N SER A 87 7.76 -8.69 -5.25
CA SER A 87 7.46 -10.12 -5.10
C SER A 87 8.45 -10.99 -5.88
N LEU A 88 9.16 -11.86 -5.18
CA LEU A 88 10.18 -12.76 -5.75
C LEU A 88 9.87 -14.23 -5.42
N VAL A 89 10.30 -15.12 -6.31
CA VAL A 89 10.31 -16.57 -6.07
C VAL A 89 11.71 -17.12 -6.25
N TYR A 90 12.11 -18.01 -5.35
CA TYR A 90 13.39 -18.70 -5.38
C TYR A 90 13.13 -20.20 -5.47
N ILE A 91 13.46 -20.78 -6.62
CA ILE A 91 13.29 -22.20 -6.92
C ILE A 91 14.65 -22.88 -6.92
N PHE A 92 14.76 -24.00 -6.21
CA PHE A 92 15.98 -24.81 -6.21
C PHE A 92 15.68 -26.26 -6.57
N ASP A 93 16.53 -26.85 -7.41
CA ASP A 93 16.44 -28.24 -7.83
C ASP A 93 17.85 -28.85 -8.03
N THR A 94 17.92 -30.06 -8.59
CA THR A 94 19.19 -30.73 -8.90
C THR A 94 19.97 -30.07 -10.04
N GLY A 95 19.31 -29.27 -10.88
CA GLY A 95 19.90 -28.50 -11.97
C GLY A 95 20.34 -27.08 -11.57
N GLY A 96 20.16 -26.70 -10.30
CA GLY A 96 20.65 -25.45 -9.74
C GLY A 96 19.54 -24.61 -9.10
N LYS A 97 19.78 -23.31 -9.02
CA LYS A 97 18.84 -22.31 -8.50
C LYS A 97 18.30 -21.44 -9.62
N LYS A 98 17.05 -21.01 -9.49
CA LYS A 98 16.37 -20.05 -10.36
C LYS A 98 15.67 -19.04 -9.48
N ILE A 99 15.86 -17.76 -9.75
CA ILE A 99 15.12 -16.69 -9.10
C ILE A 99 14.26 -15.98 -10.16
N GLY A 100 13.07 -15.54 -9.76
CA GLY A 100 12.17 -14.83 -10.64
C GLY A 100 11.42 -13.72 -9.95
N VAL A 101 11.16 -12.64 -10.70
CA VAL A 101 10.25 -11.56 -10.30
C VAL A 101 8.84 -11.95 -10.69
N VAL A 102 7.91 -11.79 -9.76
CA VAL A 102 6.50 -12.06 -9.98
C VAL A 102 5.78 -10.76 -10.31
N ASN A 103 5.06 -10.75 -11.42
CA ASN A 103 4.12 -9.68 -11.72
C ASN A 103 2.81 -9.96 -10.98
N GLU A 104 2.43 -9.07 -10.07
CA GLU A 104 1.25 -9.25 -9.23
C GLU A 104 -0.08 -9.13 -10.00
N SER A 105 -0.06 -8.53 -11.19
CA SER A 105 -1.26 -8.29 -12.00
C SER A 105 -1.76 -9.55 -12.70
N ASP A 106 -0.84 -10.34 -13.24
CA ASP A 106 -1.15 -11.53 -14.05
C ASP A 106 -0.56 -12.83 -13.50
N GLY A 107 0.29 -12.76 -12.46
CA GLY A 107 0.97 -13.92 -11.88
C GLY A 107 2.11 -14.47 -12.71
N SER A 108 2.52 -13.77 -13.78
CA SER A 108 3.66 -14.16 -14.61
C SER A 108 4.96 -14.05 -13.83
N VAL A 109 5.90 -14.95 -14.12
CA VAL A 109 7.22 -14.98 -13.48
C VAL A 109 8.29 -14.74 -14.52
N THR A 110 9.07 -13.68 -14.33
CA THR A 110 10.24 -13.36 -15.17
C THR A 110 11.50 -13.82 -14.45
N LEU A 111 12.19 -14.82 -15.01
CA LEU A 111 13.45 -15.30 -14.44
C LEU A 111 14.53 -14.23 -14.56
N ILE A 112 15.29 -14.03 -13.48
CA ILE A 112 16.41 -13.10 -13.41
C ILE A 112 17.68 -13.86 -13.05
N PRO A 113 18.87 -13.38 -13.45
CA PRO A 113 20.13 -14.08 -13.19
C PRO A 113 20.55 -14.03 -11.71
N SER A 114 20.18 -12.97 -10.99
CA SER A 114 20.52 -12.76 -9.58
C SER A 114 19.46 -11.92 -8.89
N PRO A 115 19.35 -11.97 -7.55
CA PRO A 115 18.56 -11.00 -6.80
C PRO A 115 18.97 -9.55 -7.16
N PRO A 116 18.04 -8.59 -7.15
CA PRO A 116 18.37 -7.18 -7.31
C PRO A 116 19.32 -6.71 -6.20
N SER A 117 20.02 -5.59 -6.38
CA SER A 117 20.82 -5.02 -5.28
C SER A 117 19.92 -4.40 -4.22
N PHE A 118 20.39 -4.36 -2.96
CA PHE A 118 19.65 -3.70 -1.87
C PHE A 118 19.30 -2.25 -2.20
N LYS A 119 20.24 -1.49 -2.78
CA LYS A 119 20.02 -0.10 -3.20
C LYS A 119 18.93 0.03 -4.28
N SER A 120 18.87 -0.91 -5.22
CA SER A 120 17.83 -0.94 -6.26
C SER A 120 16.45 -1.19 -5.65
N LEU A 121 16.35 -2.10 -4.67
CA LEU A 121 15.10 -2.35 -3.93
C LEU A 121 14.62 -1.11 -3.19
N LEU A 122 15.51 -0.42 -2.47
CA LEU A 122 15.16 0.80 -1.75
C LEU A 122 14.65 1.89 -2.70
N THR A 123 15.30 2.06 -3.86
CA THR A 123 14.90 3.07 -4.85
C THR A 123 13.54 2.73 -5.47
N GLY A 124 13.31 1.46 -5.82
CA GLY A 124 12.04 0.96 -6.35
C GLY A 124 10.90 1.06 -5.34
N GLY A 125 11.12 0.60 -4.10
CA GLY A 125 10.13 0.65 -3.02
C GLY A 125 9.74 2.09 -2.65
N ARG A 126 10.72 3.00 -2.55
CA ARG A 126 10.46 4.43 -2.29
C ARG A 126 9.68 5.09 -3.43
N ALA A 127 9.97 4.72 -4.69
CA ALA A 127 9.22 5.21 -5.84
C ALA A 127 7.76 4.73 -5.83
N GLN A 128 7.53 3.44 -5.54
CA GLN A 128 6.18 2.87 -5.46
C GLN A 128 5.37 3.47 -4.31
N ASN A 129 5.96 3.62 -3.11
CA ASN A 129 5.32 4.30 -1.98
C ASN A 129 4.90 5.73 -2.34
N LYS A 130 5.75 6.47 -3.07
CA LYS A 130 5.42 7.83 -3.54
C LYS A 130 4.23 7.84 -4.51
N VAL A 131 4.13 6.85 -5.40
CA VAL A 131 2.99 6.69 -6.32
C VAL A 131 1.72 6.37 -5.55
N GLU A 132 1.79 5.48 -4.56
CA GLU A 132 0.62 5.07 -3.76
C GLU A 132 0.11 6.20 -2.86
N VAL A 133 1.00 6.98 -2.23
CA VAL A 133 0.61 8.18 -1.48
C VAL A 133 -0.06 9.20 -2.40
N LYS A 134 0.47 9.39 -3.61
CA LYS A 134 -0.10 10.31 -4.60
C LYS A 134 -1.47 9.83 -5.09
N SER A 135 -1.66 8.53 -5.34
CA SER A 135 -2.95 7.99 -5.80
C SER A 135 -4.03 8.10 -4.71
N LYS A 136 -3.69 7.83 -3.44
CA LYS A 136 -4.59 8.05 -2.30
C LYS A 136 -4.97 9.53 -2.17
N SER A 137 -4.00 10.44 -2.33
CA SER A 137 -4.25 11.89 -2.32
C SER A 137 -5.17 12.34 -3.45
N ASN A 138 -4.96 11.83 -4.66
CA ASN A 138 -5.81 12.13 -5.82
C ASN A 138 -7.25 11.66 -5.59
N ARG A 139 -7.44 10.43 -5.07
CA ARG A 139 -8.78 9.90 -4.79
C ARG A 139 -9.58 10.74 -3.78
N VAL A 140 -8.90 11.27 -2.75
CA VAL A 140 -9.53 12.19 -1.79
C VAL A 140 -9.93 13.50 -2.48
N THR A 141 -9.07 14.01 -3.35
CA THR A 141 -9.33 15.24 -4.12
C THR A 141 -10.50 15.07 -5.10
N ASP A 142 -10.59 13.92 -5.76
CA ASP A 142 -11.68 13.59 -6.70
C ASP A 142 -13.02 13.46 -5.97
N SER A 143 -13.04 12.79 -4.82
CA SER A 143 -14.25 12.64 -3.99
C SER A 143 -14.74 13.98 -3.46
N PHE A 144 -13.80 14.84 -3.03
CA PHE A 144 -14.11 16.21 -2.62
C PHE A 144 -14.69 17.04 -3.77
N SER A 145 -14.05 16.98 -4.95
CA SER A 145 -14.52 17.71 -6.14
C SER A 145 -15.93 17.29 -6.54
N LEU A 146 -16.23 15.98 -6.52
CA LEU A 146 -17.57 15.46 -6.76
C LEU A 146 -18.59 15.99 -5.75
N ALA A 147 -18.25 15.99 -4.46
CA ALA A 147 -19.10 16.54 -3.41
C ALA A 147 -19.37 18.04 -3.64
N CYS A 148 -18.34 18.82 -3.99
CA CYS A 148 -18.49 20.23 -4.34
C CYS A 148 -19.40 20.45 -5.56
N TYR A 149 -19.27 19.64 -6.62
CA TYR A 149 -20.14 19.76 -7.79
C TYR A 149 -21.60 19.43 -7.47
N LEU A 150 -21.86 18.37 -6.70
CA LEU A 150 -23.21 18.02 -6.27
C LEU A 150 -23.84 19.14 -5.44
N MET A 151 -23.08 19.72 -4.51
CA MET A 151 -23.55 20.84 -3.70
C MET A 151 -23.81 22.10 -4.54
N ALA A 152 -22.93 22.41 -5.51
CA ALA A 152 -23.11 23.55 -6.40
C ALA A 152 -24.39 23.41 -7.26
N ILE A 153 -24.65 22.21 -7.77
CA ILE A 153 -25.89 21.92 -8.52
C ILE A 153 -27.11 22.10 -7.62
N LEU A 154 -27.08 21.54 -6.41
CA LEU A 154 -28.19 21.63 -5.47
C LEU A 154 -28.51 23.08 -5.08
N VAL A 155 -27.49 23.88 -4.78
CA VAL A 155 -27.64 25.32 -4.50
C VAL A 155 -28.16 26.06 -5.72
N GLY A 156 -27.67 25.74 -6.92
CA GLY A 156 -28.13 26.33 -8.17
C GLY A 156 -29.62 26.08 -8.43
N ILE A 157 -30.11 24.86 -8.18
CA ILE A 157 -31.53 24.52 -8.30
C ILE A 157 -32.36 25.33 -7.30
N ILE A 158 -31.94 25.40 -6.03
CA ILE A 158 -32.65 26.14 -4.99
C ILE A 158 -32.77 27.63 -5.36
N LEU A 159 -31.67 28.26 -5.78
CA LEU A 159 -31.68 29.67 -6.19
C LEU A 159 -32.57 29.90 -7.42
N THR A 160 -32.58 28.96 -8.36
CA THR A 160 -33.44 29.04 -9.55
C THR A 160 -34.93 28.96 -9.18
N LEU A 161 -35.29 28.06 -8.25
CA LEU A 161 -36.67 27.93 -7.76
C LEU A 161 -37.16 29.18 -7.01
N ASP A 162 -36.26 29.84 -6.28
CA ASP A 162 -36.54 31.09 -5.56
C ASP A 162 -36.75 32.26 -6.55
N ILE A 163 -35.89 32.40 -7.57
CA ILE A 163 -36.02 33.41 -8.62
C ILE A 163 -37.35 33.25 -9.39
N LEU A 164 -37.76 32.01 -9.67
CA LEU A 164 -39.02 31.72 -10.35
C LEU A 164 -40.25 31.89 -9.45
N ASN A 165 -40.09 32.28 -8.18
CA ASN A 165 -41.15 32.38 -7.17
C ASN A 165 -41.97 31.09 -6.97
N ILE A 166 -41.43 29.93 -7.37
CA ILE A 166 -42.08 28.63 -7.20
C ILE A 166 -42.05 28.23 -5.71
N TYR A 167 -40.98 28.62 -5.01
CA TYR A 167 -40.80 28.37 -3.59
C TYR A 167 -39.96 29.50 -2.97
N LYS A 168 -40.45 30.14 -1.91
CA LYS A 168 -39.72 31.23 -1.23
C LYS A 168 -38.94 30.69 -0.04
N PHE A 169 -37.62 30.77 -0.10
CA PHE A 169 -36.76 30.33 1.00
C PHE A 169 -36.76 31.34 2.15
N SER A 170 -36.98 30.87 3.37
CA SER A 170 -36.78 31.68 4.58
C SER A 170 -35.29 31.82 4.91
N SER A 171 -34.90 32.94 5.53
CA SER A 171 -33.55 33.19 6.03
C SER A 171 -33.05 32.08 6.97
N GLN A 172 -33.96 31.47 7.75
CA GLN A 172 -33.64 30.34 8.63
C GLN A 172 -33.27 29.08 7.85
N GLN A 173 -34.00 28.79 6.76
CA GLN A 173 -33.75 27.63 5.90
C GLN A 173 -32.44 27.79 5.11
N LEU A 174 -32.12 29.01 4.69
CA LEU A 174 -30.84 29.33 4.04
C LEU A 174 -29.65 29.17 4.99
N THR A 175 -29.81 29.59 6.24
CA THR A 175 -28.79 29.41 7.29
C THR A 175 -28.57 27.92 7.58
N LEU A 176 -29.66 27.14 7.68
CA LEU A 176 -29.59 25.70 7.91
C LEU A 176 -28.88 24.98 6.75
N LEU A 177 -29.16 25.37 5.50
CA LEU A 177 -28.46 24.86 4.32
C LEU A 177 -26.95 25.13 4.40
N GLY A 178 -26.54 26.34 4.78
CA GLY A 178 -25.13 26.69 4.96
C GLY A 178 -24.43 25.84 6.01
N ILE A 179 -25.10 25.53 7.13
CA ILE A 179 -24.58 24.63 8.16
C ILE A 179 -24.40 23.21 7.61
N PHE A 180 -25.38 22.68 6.87
CA PHE A 180 -25.27 21.36 6.25
C PHE A 180 -24.13 21.28 5.23
N VAL A 181 -23.96 22.32 4.39
CA VAL A 181 -22.83 22.42 3.46
C VAL A 181 -21.51 22.39 4.23
N GLY A 182 -21.40 23.17 5.30
CA GLY A 182 -20.22 23.20 6.16
C GLY A 182 -19.89 21.82 6.76
N LEU A 183 -20.87 21.15 7.35
CA LEU A 183 -20.71 19.80 7.91
C LEU A 183 -20.27 18.76 6.87
N LEU A 184 -20.73 18.90 5.63
CA LEU A 184 -20.37 17.99 4.53
C LEU A 184 -18.94 18.23 4.02
N VAL A 185 -18.48 19.49 4.07
CA VAL A 185 -17.14 19.89 3.60
C VAL A 185 -16.05 19.70 4.67
N ILE A 186 -16.39 19.86 5.96
CA ILE A 186 -15.44 19.75 7.09
C ILE A 186 -14.59 18.47 7.07
N PRO A 187 -15.12 17.25 6.78
CA PRO A 187 -14.33 16.02 6.72
C PRO A 187 -13.16 16.04 5.70
N TYR A 188 -13.24 16.92 4.70
CA TYR A 188 -12.24 17.08 3.65
C TYR A 188 -11.21 18.18 3.97
N ALA A 189 -11.45 19.01 4.99
CA ALA A 189 -10.51 20.05 5.40
C ALA A 189 -9.31 19.43 6.14
N ALA A 190 -8.09 19.76 5.68
CA ALA A 190 -6.86 19.33 6.36
C ALA A 190 -6.64 20.08 7.69
N LYS A 191 -7.00 21.37 7.71
CA LYS A 191 -6.99 22.23 8.88
C LYS A 191 -8.25 23.08 8.87
N PHE A 192 -8.88 23.20 10.04
CA PHE A 192 -10.04 24.04 10.25
C PHE A 192 -9.70 25.07 11.33
N LYS A 193 -9.77 26.36 10.99
CA LYS A 193 -9.54 27.44 11.95
C LYS A 193 -10.87 28.12 12.23
N LEU A 194 -11.30 28.11 13.49
CA LEU A 194 -12.53 28.76 13.92
C LEU A 194 -12.31 29.40 15.28
N LEU A 195 -12.62 30.70 15.39
CA LEU A 195 -12.60 31.45 16.65
C LEU A 195 -11.25 31.37 17.40
N GLY A 196 -10.14 31.39 16.66
CA GLY A 196 -8.79 31.31 17.24
C GLY A 196 -8.33 29.90 17.63
N MET A 197 -9.19 28.89 17.48
CA MET A 197 -8.82 27.48 17.65
C MET A 197 -8.47 26.86 16.29
N GLU A 198 -7.40 26.08 16.26
CA GLU A 198 -6.96 25.33 15.08
C GLU A 198 -7.20 23.84 15.31
N PHE A 199 -8.02 23.24 14.46
CA PHE A 199 -8.29 21.81 14.45
C PHE A 199 -7.59 21.21 13.23
N GLU A 200 -6.61 20.34 13.47
CA GLU A 200 -5.99 19.56 12.41
C GLU A 200 -6.63 18.19 12.34
N ARG A 201 -6.88 17.71 11.13
CA ARG A 201 -7.37 16.34 10.95
C ARG A 201 -6.29 15.39 11.45
N TYR A 202 -6.62 14.51 12.40
CA TYR A 202 -5.70 13.49 12.89
C TYR A 202 -5.20 12.63 11.73
N SER A 203 -3.95 12.86 11.29
CA SER A 203 -3.23 11.93 10.44
C SER A 203 -2.49 10.98 11.37
N GLY A 204 -2.83 9.69 11.36
CA GLY A 204 -2.17 8.66 12.17
C GLY A 204 -0.72 8.39 11.78
N SER A 205 0.13 9.42 11.76
CA SER A 205 1.58 9.26 11.77
C SER A 205 1.94 8.77 13.16
N LYS A 206 2.39 7.50 13.24
CA LYS A 206 2.94 6.91 14.45
C LYS A 206 3.93 7.91 15.05
N ALA A 207 3.64 8.33 16.29
CA ALA A 207 4.59 9.04 17.12
C ALA A 207 5.94 8.32 17.03
N LYS A 208 6.96 9.02 16.54
CA LYS A 208 8.36 8.64 16.79
C LYS A 208 8.52 8.64 18.31
N SER A 209 8.54 7.46 18.92
CA SER A 209 9.13 7.33 20.24
C SER A 209 10.62 7.51 20.04
N ASN A 210 11.15 8.57 20.64
CA ASN A 210 12.57 8.65 20.98
C ASN A 210 12.96 7.48 21.89
#